data_AF-A0A9D7F5V3-F1
#
_entry.id   AF-A0A9D7F5V3-F1
#
_cell.length_a   1.000
_cell.length_b   1.000
_cell.length_c   1.000
_cell.angle_alpha   90.00
_cell.angle_beta   90.00
_cell.angle_gamma   90.00
#
_symmetry.space_group_name_H-M   'P 1'
#
loop_
_entity.id
_entity.type
_entity.pdbx_description
1 polymer ?
#
loop_
_entity_poly.entity_id
_entity_poly.type
_entity_poly.pdbx_seq_one_letter_code
_entity_poly.pdbx_strand_id
1 'polypeptide(L)' 'MKKEKEINAGGINGLGKARVNTNSRDFLELKSMIKKHSSSQSEEEKIENGILSVRFQMESSLNDPSRKI' A
#
# COMPACT_ATOMS: atom_id res chain seq x y z
N MET A 1 9.86 -38.91 16.52
CA MET A 1 10.49 -37.63 16.15
C MET A 1 9.55 -36.90 15.18
N LYS A 2 8.98 -35.75 15.57
CA LYS A 2 8.14 -34.95 14.66
C LYS A 2 9.07 -34.02 13.87
N LYS A 3 9.06 -34.13 12.54
CA LYS A 3 9.75 -33.20 11.65
C LYS A 3 9.08 -31.84 11.77
N GLU A 4 9.82 -30.81 12.17
CA GLU A 4 9.37 -29.43 12.09
C GLU A 4 9.15 -29.08 10.62
N LYS A 5 7.91 -28.71 10.27
CA LYS A 5 7.60 -28.13 8.96
C LYS A 5 8.06 -26.68 9.02
N GLU A 6 8.98 -26.28 8.17
CA GLU A 6 9.24 -24.85 7.94
C GLU A 6 7.99 -24.23 7.30
N ILE A 7 7.29 -23.42 8.08
CA ILE A 7 6.16 -22.62 7.62
C ILE A 7 6.74 -21.26 7.25
N ASN A 8 7.01 -21.06 5.95
CA ASN A 8 7.48 -19.81 5.33
C ASN A 8 8.98 -19.48 5.49
N ALA A 9 9.84 -20.18 4.75
CA ALA A 9 11.27 -19.85 4.62
C ALA A 9 11.56 -18.42 4.09
N GLY A 10 10.57 -17.74 3.49
CA GLY A 10 10.68 -16.36 3.00
C GLY A 10 10.03 -15.29 3.89
N GLY A 11 9.40 -15.69 4.99
CA GLY A 11 8.75 -14.77 5.93
C GLY A 11 9.70 -14.33 7.03
N ILE A 12 9.89 -13.02 7.19
CA ILE A 12 10.49 -12.49 8.43
C ILE A 12 9.49 -12.79 9.56
N ASN A 13 9.81 -13.74 10.45
CA ASN A 13 9.04 -13.99 11.67
C ASN A 13 8.99 -12.67 12.48
N GLY A 14 7.86 -11.97 12.42
CA GLY A 14 7.77 -10.55 12.75
C GLY A 14 7.32 -10.21 14.17
N LEU A 15 7.80 -9.06 14.68
CA LEU A 15 7.41 -8.36 15.91
C LEU A 15 5.93 -7.88 15.95
N GLY A 16 5.04 -8.42 15.11
CA GLY A 16 3.65 -7.96 14.95
C GLY A 16 3.47 -6.59 14.27
N LYS A 17 4.56 -5.93 13.82
CA LYS A 17 4.49 -4.67 13.06
C LYS A 17 4.64 -4.95 11.57
N ALA A 18 3.66 -4.54 10.77
CA ALA A 18 3.75 -4.59 9.32
C ALA A 18 4.98 -3.77 8.86
N ARG A 19 5.95 -4.44 8.22
CA ARG A 19 7.11 -3.79 7.62
C ARG A 19 7.01 -3.96 6.11
N VAL A 20 6.91 -2.86 5.38
CA VAL A 20 7.01 -2.85 3.92
C VAL A 20 8.48 -2.67 3.56
N ASN A 21 9.06 -3.61 2.82
CA ASN A 21 10.43 -3.47 2.33
C ASN A 21 10.44 -2.58 1.08
N THR A 22 10.70 -1.29 1.27
CA THR A 22 10.74 -0.31 0.18
C THR A 22 11.99 -0.41 -0.71
N ASN A 23 12.96 -1.25 -0.33
CA ASN A 23 14.17 -1.53 -1.11
C ASN A 23 14.08 -2.86 -1.87
N SER A 24 12.97 -3.61 -1.74
CA SER A 24 12.78 -4.82 -2.52
C SER A 24 12.65 -4.48 -4.00
N ARG A 25 13.11 -5.41 -4.84
CA ARG A 25 12.98 -5.30 -6.29
C ARG A 25 11.53 -5.08 -6.70
N ASP A 26 10.62 -5.88 -6.15
CA ASP A 26 9.19 -5.83 -6.48
C ASP A 26 8.56 -4.48 -6.11
N PHE A 27 8.94 -3.91 -4.96
CA PHE A 27 8.46 -2.59 -4.55
C PHE A 27 8.94 -1.49 -5.51
N LEU A 28 10.23 -1.52 -5.85
CA LEU A 28 10.83 -0.55 -6.77
C LEU A 28 10.22 -0.66 -8.17
N GLU A 29 9.96 -1.88 -8.63
CA GLU A 29 9.34 -2.14 -9.92
C GLU A 29 7.89 -1.65 -9.97
N LEU A 30 7.07 -1.99 -8.97
CA LEU A 30 5.71 -1.49 -8.85
C LEU A 30 5.67 0.04 -8.81
N LYS A 31 6.55 0.67 -8.02
CA LYS A 31 6.68 2.13 -7.94
C LYS A 31 7.02 2.74 -9.29
N SER A 32 7.90 2.10 -10.07
CA SER A 32 8.25 2.54 -11.42
C SER A 32 7.06 2.47 -12.37
N MET A 33 6.32 1.35 -12.37
CA MET A 33 5.13 1.17 -13.20
C MET A 33 4.04 2.20 -12.89
N ILE A 34 3.75 2.44 -11.61
CA ILE A 34 2.78 3.44 -11.17
C ILE A 34 3.16 4.84 -11.68
N LYS A 35 4.44 5.23 -11.53
CA LYS A 35 4.93 6.53 -12.02
C LYS A 35 4.77 6.67 -13.52
N LYS A 36 5.16 5.63 -14.27
CA LYS A 36 5.03 5.61 -15.73
C LYS A 36 3.58 5.77 -16.16
N HIS A 37 2.67 5.00 -15.55
CA HIS A 37 1.25 5.08 -15.85
C HIS A 37 0.68 6.47 -15.53
N SER A 38 0.99 7.02 -14.35
CA SER A 38 0.53 8.36 -13.96
C SER A 38 1.04 9.45 -14.91
N SER A 39 2.27 9.35 -15.40
CA SER A 39 2.81 10.31 -16.38
C SER A 39 2.10 10.28 -17.74
N SER A 40 1.44 9.17 -18.09
CA SER A 40 0.70 9.03 -19.35
C SER A 40 -0.77 9.44 -19.27
N GLN A 41 -1.25 9.84 -18.09
CA GLN A 41 -2.66 10.23 -17.89
C GLN A 41 -2.96 11.59 -18.51
N SER A 42 -4.19 11.74 -19.01
CA SER A 42 -4.72 13.03 -19.45
C SER A 42 -4.97 13.98 -18.26
N GLU A 43 -5.18 15.26 -18.54
CA GLU A 43 -5.49 16.23 -17.47
C GLU A 43 -6.83 15.93 -16.81
N GLU A 44 -7.83 15.45 -17.57
CA GLU A 44 -9.12 15.02 -17.05
C GLU A 44 -8.97 13.84 -16.09
N GLU A 45 -8.18 12.82 -16.46
CA GLU A 45 -7.90 11.66 -15.60
C GLU A 45 -7.17 12.06 -14.32
N LYS A 46 -6.26 13.03 -14.39
CA LYS A 46 -5.56 13.56 -13.20
C LYS A 46 -6.53 14.27 -12.26
N ILE A 47 -7.46 15.06 -12.80
CA ILE A 47 -8.49 15.76 -12.03
C ILE A 47 -9.42 14.74 -11.35
N GLU A 48 -9.89 13.73 -12.08
CA GLU A 48 -10.75 12.67 -11.53
C GLU A 48 -10.06 11.93 -10.38
N ASN A 49 -8.81 11.53 -10.56
CA ASN A 49 -8.02 10.90 -9.51
C ASN A 49 -7.81 11.82 -8.30
N GLY A 50 -7.63 13.12 -8.52
CA GLY A 50 -7.56 14.13 -7.46
C GLY A 50 -8.83 14.19 -6.62
N ILE A 51 -10.00 14.25 -7.27
CA ILE A 51 -11.31 14.26 -6.61
C ILE A 51 -11.53 12.96 -5.82
N LEU A 52 -11.18 11.83 -6.44
CA LEU A 52 -11.28 10.52 -5.79
C LEU A 52 -10.39 10.44 -4.54
N SER A 53 -9.17 10.98 -4.61
CA SER A 53 -8.26 11.07 -3.45
C SER A 53 -8.87 11.89 -2.32
N VAL A 54 -9.47 13.05 -2.62
CA VAL A 54 -10.14 13.88 -1.61
C VAL A 54 -11.29 13.12 -0.95
N ARG A 55 -12.11 12.42 -1.75
CA ARG A 55 -13.19 11.57 -1.23
C ARG A 55 -12.67 10.52 -0.25
N PHE A 56 -11.61 9.79 -0.61
CA PHE A 56 -11.04 8.79 0.29
C PHE A 56 -10.48 9.39 1.59
N GLN A 57 -9.88 10.59 1.53
CA GLN A 57 -9.43 11.30 2.73
C GLN A 57 -10.59 11.66 3.63
N MET A 58 -11.71 12.12 3.07
CA MET A 58 -12.93 12.43 3.82
C MET A 58 -13.53 11.17 4.45
N GLU A 59 -13.65 10.08 3.69
CA GLU A 59 -14.15 8.79 4.18
C GLU A 59 -13.26 8.26 5.32
N SER A 60 -11.93 8.31 5.15
CA SER A 60 -10.98 7.90 6.20
C SER A 60 -11.12 8.77 7.46
N SER A 61 -11.36 10.07 7.31
CA SER A 61 -11.51 11.01 8.44
C SER A 61 -12.83 10.81 9.20
N LEU A 62 -13.87 10.32 8.53
CA LEU A 62 -15.15 9.96 9.14
C LEU A 62 -15.09 8.61 9.85
N ASN A 63 -14.33 7.68 9.28
CA ASN A 63 -14.15 6.33 9.81
C ASN A 63 -13.01 6.23 10.83
N ASP A 64 -12.41 7.34 11.23
CA ASP A 64 -11.31 7.34 12.19
C ASP A 64 -11.84 6.94 13.59
N PRO A 65 -11.47 5.75 14.10
CA PRO A 65 -11.95 5.26 15.39
C PRO A 65 -11.42 6.07 16.58
N SER A 66 -10.44 6.95 16.39
CA SER A 66 -9.95 7.88 17.41
C SER A 66 -10.80 9.14 17.56
N ARG A 67 -11.70 9.41 16.59
CA ARG A 67 -12.63 10.52 16.61
C ARG A 67 -13.80 10.20 17.56
N LYS A 68 -13.61 10.44 18.86
CA LYS A 68 -14.71 10.42 19.83
C LYS A 68 -15.64 11.60 19.56
N ILE A 69 -16.91 11.30 19.24
CA ILE A 69 -18.02 12.26 19.25
C ILE A 69 -18.55 12.34 20.69
#